data_AF-A0AAE1X8N0-F1
#
_entry.id   AF-A0AAE1X8N0-F1
#
_cell.length_a   1.000
_cell.length_b   1.000
_cell.length_c   1.000
_cell.angle_alpha   90.00
_cell.angle_beta   90.00
_cell.angle_gamma   90.00
#
_symmetry.space_group_name_H-M   'P 1'
#
loop_
_entity.id
_entity.type
_entity.pdbx_description
1 polymer ?
#
loop_
_entity_poly.entity_id
_entity_poly.type
_entity_poly.pdbx_seq_one_letter_code
_entity_poly.pdbx_strand_id
1 'polypeptide(L)'
;MDTGSSLVWIQCEGCTKCFKQTPKPFPKEKSSSFHPILIKNMPMTYECEYEDGASTHGVMARETFYLRSNSSGLATVKKLEFGCGLYNNMQYGNYKNNKIAGIMGLGWDDPSFAKQLSSHSKGKFSYCLPVVSKKTPSTYLRFGTPYSRIISPAFDILKLELEKYFSRFKNLKRTKADLGLDLCYEGIKPEGFNNLPDLTFHLGGSQADFVMKPEAVFEVVPRPSLPIKSREYFCLAMVKDKKMSILGSHQQTNQRIIHDTMNKRLLYYQEDCSKNP
;
A
#
# COMPACT_ATOMS: atom_id res chain seq x y z
N MET A 1 -4.71 4.25 1.04
CA MET A 1 -4.76 4.12 -0.42
C MET A 1 -4.68 2.65 -0.72
N ASP A 2 -5.66 2.18 -1.48
CA ASP A 2 -5.77 0.78 -1.80
C ASP A 2 -6.08 0.64 -3.28
N THR A 3 -5.07 0.22 -4.06
CA THR A 3 -5.20 -0.02 -5.50
C THR A 3 -5.87 -1.35 -5.79
N GLY A 4 -6.10 -2.19 -4.77
CA GLY A 4 -6.78 -3.49 -4.87
C GLY A 4 -8.29 -3.44 -4.57
N SER A 5 -8.81 -2.31 -4.06
CA SER A 5 -10.25 -2.13 -3.82
C SER A 5 -10.80 -0.83 -4.43
N SER A 6 -12.09 -0.83 -4.72
CA SER A 6 -12.76 0.29 -5.37
C SER A 6 -13.52 1.21 -4.39
N LEU A 7 -13.84 0.78 -3.17
CA LEU A 7 -14.61 1.63 -2.26
C LEU A 7 -13.74 2.72 -1.61
N VAL A 8 -14.16 3.98 -1.73
CA VAL A 8 -13.69 5.07 -0.86
C VAL A 8 -14.58 5.13 0.36
N TRP A 9 -14.01 5.06 1.57
CA TRP A 9 -14.78 5.21 2.81
C TRP A 9 -13.97 5.85 3.92
N ILE A 10 -14.67 6.50 4.85
CA ILE A 10 -14.11 7.03 6.10
C ILE A 10 -15.02 6.70 7.27
N GLN A 11 -14.44 6.58 8.46
CA GLN A 11 -15.17 6.36 9.69
C GLN A 11 -15.95 7.63 10.08
N CYS A 12 -17.24 7.46 10.33
CA CYS A 12 -18.17 8.54 10.64
C CYS A 12 -18.60 8.56 12.11
N GLU A 13 -19.07 9.72 12.58
CA GLU A 13 -19.76 9.84 13.87
C GLU A 13 -21.02 8.95 13.90
N GLY A 14 -21.28 8.30 15.04
CA GLY A 14 -22.34 7.31 15.22
C GLY A 14 -21.91 5.87 14.92
N CYS A 15 -20.61 5.64 14.68
CA CYS A 15 -20.05 4.32 14.50
C CYS A 15 -20.16 3.47 15.79
N THR A 16 -20.53 2.19 15.65
CA THR A 16 -20.77 1.23 16.75
C THR A 16 -19.53 0.41 17.09
N LYS A 17 -18.79 -0.05 16.08
CA LYS A 17 -17.48 -0.68 16.22
C LYS A 17 -16.45 0.14 15.44
N CYS A 18 -15.56 0.81 16.15
CA CYS A 18 -14.69 1.83 15.57
C CYS A 18 -13.25 1.64 16.00
N PHE A 19 -12.32 2.00 15.13
CA PHE A 19 -10.92 2.16 15.53
C PHE A 19 -10.67 3.57 16.05
N LYS A 20 -9.73 3.70 17.00
CA LYS A 20 -9.31 5.01 17.50
C LYS A 20 -8.59 5.78 16.39
N GLN A 21 -9.02 7.02 16.16
CA GLN A 21 -8.42 7.93 15.19
C GLN A 21 -8.34 9.36 15.74
N THR A 22 -7.37 10.12 15.26
CA THR A 22 -7.17 11.54 15.56
C THR A 22 -6.81 12.26 14.26
N PRO A 23 -7.66 13.16 13.71
CA PRO A 23 -8.85 13.75 14.31
C PRO A 23 -10.01 12.75 14.47
N LYS A 24 -11.03 13.15 15.24
CA LYS A 24 -12.25 12.36 15.51
C LYS A 24 -12.96 11.96 14.19
N PRO A 25 -13.82 10.93 14.23
CA PRO A 25 -14.63 10.50 13.08
C PRO A 25 -15.35 11.66 12.39
N PHE A 26 -15.63 11.48 11.09
CA PHE A 26 -16.26 12.50 10.28
C PHE A 26 -17.66 12.88 10.81
N PRO A 27 -17.90 14.16 11.14
CA PRO A 27 -19.16 14.60 11.74
C PRO A 27 -20.25 14.81 10.68
N LYS A 28 -20.80 13.70 10.15
CA LYS A 28 -21.72 13.69 9.01
C LYS A 28 -22.93 14.63 9.16
N GLU A 29 -23.50 14.73 10.37
CA GLU A 29 -24.67 15.59 10.66
C GLU A 29 -24.33 17.10 10.65
N LYS A 30 -23.04 17.47 10.74
CA LYS A 30 -22.57 18.86 10.74
C LYS A 30 -22.13 19.33 9.37
N SER A 31 -22.05 18.44 8.39
CA SER A 31 -21.67 18.79 7.02
C SER A 31 -22.91 19.15 6.22
N SER A 32 -22.93 20.36 5.66
CA SER A 32 -24.00 20.81 4.77
C SER A 32 -23.95 20.17 3.38
N SER A 33 -22.84 19.53 3.01
CA SER A 33 -22.68 18.84 1.73
C SER A 33 -22.76 17.32 1.83
N PHE A 34 -22.93 16.76 3.03
CA PHE A 34 -23.21 15.34 3.24
C PHE A 34 -24.65 15.00 2.83
N HIS A 35 -24.79 14.10 1.86
CA HIS A 35 -26.10 13.65 1.38
C HIS A 35 -26.12 12.12 1.24
N PRO A 36 -26.83 11.38 2.11
CA PRO A 36 -27.03 9.94 1.95
C PRO A 36 -27.63 9.60 0.59
N ILE A 37 -27.15 8.54 -0.04
CA ILE A 37 -27.75 8.01 -1.27
C ILE A 37 -28.95 7.15 -0.85
N LEU A 38 -30.14 7.48 -1.38
CA LEU A 38 -31.38 6.79 -1.02
C LEU A 38 -31.87 5.89 -2.16
N ILE A 39 -32.27 4.67 -1.82
CA ILE A 39 -32.98 3.73 -2.70
C ILE A 39 -34.35 3.48 -2.08
N LYS A 40 -35.43 3.80 -2.80
CA LYS A 40 -36.81 3.71 -2.29
C LYS A 40 -36.99 4.41 -0.92
N ASN A 41 -36.44 5.62 -0.79
CA ASN A 41 -36.42 6.44 0.43
C ASN A 41 -35.69 5.83 1.64
N MET A 42 -34.87 4.80 1.45
CA MET A 42 -34.02 4.21 2.49
C MET A 42 -32.53 4.43 2.17
N PRO A 43 -31.67 4.69 3.16
CA PRO A 43 -30.23 4.81 2.94
C PRO A 43 -29.65 3.54 2.30
N MET A 44 -28.94 3.70 1.19
CA MET A 44 -28.17 2.63 0.58
C MET A 44 -27.03 2.24 1.50
N THR A 45 -26.95 0.96 1.85
CA THR A 45 -25.87 0.41 2.67
C THR A 45 -24.75 -0.15 1.81
N TYR A 46 -23.55 -0.25 2.38
CA TYR A 46 -22.44 -0.99 1.78
C TYR A 46 -21.81 -1.92 2.82
N GLU A 47 -21.14 -2.94 2.28
CA GLU A 47 -20.30 -3.89 3.00
C GLU A 47 -19.04 -4.12 2.16
N CYS A 48 -17.88 -4.10 2.80
CA CYS A 48 -16.61 -4.36 2.16
C CYS A 48 -15.76 -5.23 3.08
N GLU A 49 -15.24 -6.32 2.53
CA GLU A 49 -14.32 -7.24 3.19
C GLU A 49 -12.97 -7.23 2.47
N TYR A 50 -11.89 -7.27 3.25
CA TYR A 50 -10.53 -7.29 2.77
C TYR A 50 -9.90 -8.68 2.94
N GLU A 51 -8.87 -8.97 2.16
CA GLU A 51 -8.17 -10.28 2.19
C GLU A 51 -7.56 -10.64 3.55
N ASP A 52 -7.26 -9.65 4.39
CA ASP A 52 -6.76 -9.84 5.75
C ASP A 52 -7.88 -10.08 6.79
N GLY A 53 -9.12 -10.21 6.34
CA GLY A 53 -10.32 -10.40 7.15
C GLY A 53 -10.83 -9.12 7.82
N ALA A 54 -10.22 -7.97 7.54
CA ALA A 54 -10.78 -6.69 7.97
C ALA A 54 -12.06 -6.38 7.20
N SER A 55 -12.99 -5.65 7.80
CA SER A 55 -14.26 -5.31 7.15
C SER A 55 -14.83 -3.98 7.60
N THR A 56 -15.63 -3.37 6.73
CA THR A 56 -16.36 -2.12 7.00
C THR A 56 -17.78 -2.19 6.44
N HIS A 57 -18.71 -1.61 7.21
CA HIS A 57 -20.12 -1.49 6.87
C HIS A 57 -20.61 -0.09 7.20
N GLY A 58 -21.54 0.40 6.40
CA GLY A 58 -22.12 1.72 6.63
C GLY A 58 -23.12 2.11 5.57
N VAL A 59 -23.27 3.42 5.38
CA VAL A 59 -24.16 4.00 4.36
C VAL A 59 -23.35 4.66 3.26
N MET A 60 -23.83 4.53 2.03
CA MET A 60 -23.31 5.28 0.89
C MET A 60 -23.85 6.71 0.93
N ALA A 61 -22.97 7.68 0.68
CA ALA A 61 -23.31 9.10 0.68
C ALA A 61 -22.50 9.86 -0.35
N ARG A 62 -22.93 11.08 -0.66
CA ARG A 62 -22.20 12.08 -1.43
C ARG A 62 -21.62 13.12 -0.50
N GLU A 63 -20.41 13.57 -0.78
CA GLU A 63 -19.74 14.66 -0.06
C GLU A 63 -18.79 15.44 -0.97
N THR A 64 -18.38 16.62 -0.51
CA THR A 64 -17.34 17.46 -1.09
C THR A 64 -15.99 17.13 -0.48
N PHE A 65 -15.06 16.66 -1.31
CA PHE A 65 -13.69 16.38 -0.93
C PHE A 65 -12.78 17.52 -1.36
N TYR A 66 -11.73 17.75 -0.58
CA TYR A 66 -10.74 18.78 -0.86
C TYR A 66 -9.37 18.14 -1.06
N LEU A 67 -8.72 18.47 -2.17
CA LEU A 67 -7.42 17.96 -2.55
C LEU A 67 -6.44 19.11 -2.69
N ARG A 68 -5.22 18.94 -2.20
CA ARG A 68 -4.17 19.93 -2.43
C ARG A 68 -3.50 19.66 -3.77
N SER A 69 -3.46 20.67 -4.62
CA SER A 69 -2.76 20.70 -5.90
C SER A 69 -1.49 21.54 -5.76
N ASN A 70 -0.40 21.08 -6.40
CA ASN A 70 0.85 21.83 -6.46
C ASN A 70 0.74 23.09 -7.34
N SER A 71 -0.20 23.13 -8.29
CA SER A 71 -0.33 24.23 -9.26
C SER A 71 -1.47 25.20 -8.96
N SER A 72 -2.49 24.80 -8.19
CA SER A 72 -3.74 25.56 -8.06
C SER A 72 -4.29 25.67 -6.63
N GLY A 73 -3.51 25.30 -5.61
CA GLY A 73 -3.94 25.40 -4.21
C GLY A 73 -4.92 24.28 -3.84
N LEU A 74 -6.11 24.62 -3.35
CA LEU A 74 -7.11 23.63 -2.89
C LEU A 74 -8.12 23.33 -4.01
N ALA A 75 -8.01 22.16 -4.62
CA ALA A 75 -9.00 21.63 -5.55
C ALA A 75 -10.22 21.08 -4.79
N THR A 76 -11.40 21.35 -5.30
CA THR A 76 -12.68 20.92 -4.71
C THR A 76 -13.33 19.88 -5.61
N VAL A 77 -13.65 18.71 -5.05
CA VAL A 77 -14.33 17.61 -5.72
C VAL A 77 -15.71 17.47 -5.11
N LYS A 78 -16.74 17.95 -5.82
CA LYS A 78 -18.13 17.91 -5.33
C LYS A 78 -18.79 16.60 -5.68
N LYS A 79 -19.76 16.18 -4.84
CA LYS A 79 -20.61 15.01 -5.07
C LYS A 79 -19.82 13.71 -5.26
N LEU A 80 -18.67 13.57 -4.59
CA LEU A 80 -17.94 12.32 -4.55
C LEU A 80 -18.77 11.31 -3.73
N GLU A 81 -19.03 10.14 -4.30
CA GLU A 81 -19.67 9.04 -3.62
C GLU A 81 -18.66 8.29 -2.74
N PHE A 82 -19.00 8.09 -1.48
CA PHE A 82 -18.14 7.42 -0.52
C PHE A 82 -18.97 6.68 0.54
N GLY A 83 -18.34 5.72 1.19
CA GLY A 83 -18.88 5.01 2.34
C GLY A 83 -18.66 5.79 3.64
N CYS A 84 -19.74 6.08 4.34
CA CYS A 84 -19.72 6.56 5.71
C CYS A 84 -19.75 5.37 6.67
N GLY A 85 -18.57 4.95 7.14
CA GLY A 85 -18.37 3.72 7.92
C GLY A 85 -18.90 3.83 9.33
N LEU A 86 -19.86 2.96 9.66
CA LEU A 86 -20.55 2.89 10.95
C LEU A 86 -20.20 1.62 11.74
N TYR A 87 -19.61 0.62 11.09
CA TYR A 87 -19.02 -0.54 11.73
C TYR A 87 -17.72 -0.87 10.99
N ASN A 88 -16.59 -0.84 11.68
CA ASN A 88 -15.26 -0.93 11.11
C ASN A 88 -14.42 -1.93 11.94
N ASN A 89 -14.34 -3.17 11.47
CA ASN A 89 -13.49 -4.20 12.04
C ASN A 89 -12.10 -4.14 11.40
N MET A 90 -11.33 -3.11 11.76
CA MET A 90 -10.00 -2.88 11.19
C MET A 90 -8.88 -3.24 12.17
N GLN A 91 -7.75 -3.69 11.63
CA GLN A 91 -6.56 -4.01 12.44
C GLN A 91 -5.73 -2.78 12.86
N TYR A 92 -6.07 -1.59 12.34
CA TYR A 92 -5.45 -0.32 12.73
C TYR A 92 -6.23 0.38 13.85
N GLY A 93 -5.55 1.24 14.60
CA GLY A 93 -6.15 1.97 15.75
C GLY A 93 -5.37 1.85 17.06
N ASN A 94 -4.40 0.94 17.13
CA ASN A 94 -3.55 0.75 18.32
C ASN A 94 -2.41 1.78 18.43
N TYR A 95 -2.21 2.60 17.40
CA TYR A 95 -1.18 3.63 17.39
C TYR A 95 -1.66 4.92 18.07
N LYS A 96 -0.84 5.49 18.96
CA LYS A 96 -1.07 6.83 19.51
C LYS A 96 -1.12 7.84 18.36
N ASN A 97 -2.11 8.72 18.36
CA ASN A 97 -2.35 9.71 17.30
C ASN A 97 -2.58 9.11 15.90
N ASN A 98 -3.27 7.97 15.80
CA ASN A 98 -3.61 7.35 14.53
C ASN A 98 -4.32 8.33 13.57
N LYS A 99 -3.66 8.68 12.47
CA LYS A 99 -4.19 9.61 11.44
C LYS A 99 -5.04 8.92 10.38
N ILE A 100 -5.08 7.59 10.37
CA ILE A 100 -5.89 6.83 9.41
C ILE A 100 -7.36 7.08 9.75
N ALA A 101 -8.13 7.52 8.77
CA ALA A 101 -9.57 7.76 8.90
C ALA A 101 -10.44 6.77 8.12
N GLY A 102 -9.84 5.98 7.22
CA GLY A 102 -10.52 5.05 6.34
C GLY A 102 -9.63 4.66 5.17
N ILE A 103 -10.22 4.14 4.10
CA ILE A 103 -9.51 3.68 2.90
C ILE A 103 -10.02 4.44 1.68
N MET A 104 -9.07 4.96 0.90
CA MET A 104 -9.32 5.49 -0.44
C MET A 104 -9.07 4.37 -1.45
N GLY A 105 -10.16 3.77 -1.94
CA GLY A 105 -10.13 2.79 -3.03
C GLY A 105 -9.75 3.44 -4.36
N LEU A 106 -8.78 2.83 -5.03
CA LEU A 106 -8.18 3.25 -6.30
C LEU A 106 -8.25 2.14 -7.36
N GLY A 107 -9.11 1.14 -7.12
CA GLY A 107 -9.44 0.07 -8.05
C GLY A 107 -10.10 0.59 -9.34
N TRP A 108 -10.49 -0.35 -10.21
CA TRP A 108 -10.91 -0.02 -11.57
C TRP A 108 -12.43 0.10 -11.74
N ASP A 109 -13.20 -0.19 -10.68
CA ASP A 109 -14.66 -0.12 -10.71
C ASP A 109 -15.17 1.29 -10.41
N ASP A 110 -16.42 1.55 -10.80
CA ASP A 110 -17.03 2.88 -10.76
C ASP A 110 -16.99 3.59 -9.38
N PRO A 111 -17.12 2.90 -8.23
CA PRO A 111 -17.01 3.56 -6.92
C PRO A 111 -15.60 4.10 -6.59
N SER A 112 -14.57 3.76 -7.37
CA SER A 112 -13.20 4.16 -7.06
C SER A 112 -12.97 5.65 -7.22
N PHE A 113 -12.09 6.17 -6.36
CA PHE A 113 -11.72 7.57 -6.40
C PHE A 113 -11.17 7.97 -7.78
N ALA A 114 -10.39 7.09 -8.39
CA ALA A 114 -9.82 7.28 -9.72
C ALA A 114 -10.92 7.34 -10.81
N LYS A 115 -11.92 6.47 -10.75
CA LYS A 115 -13.03 6.45 -11.71
C LYS A 115 -13.97 7.65 -11.56
N GLN A 116 -14.30 8.03 -10.33
CA GLN A 116 -15.12 9.20 -10.06
C GLN A 116 -14.46 10.52 -10.54
N LEU A 117 -13.12 10.56 -10.58
CA LEU A 117 -12.33 11.70 -11.08
C LEU A 117 -11.92 11.59 -12.55
N SER A 118 -12.43 10.59 -13.29
CA SER A 118 -11.99 10.32 -14.66
C SER A 118 -12.19 11.49 -15.61
N SER A 119 -13.23 12.31 -15.42
CA SER A 119 -13.49 13.52 -16.23
C SER A 119 -12.38 14.57 -16.14
N HIS A 120 -11.69 14.65 -14.98
CA HIS A 120 -10.62 15.61 -14.74
C HIS A 120 -9.25 15.01 -15.05
N SER A 121 -9.07 13.72 -14.79
CA SER A 121 -7.80 13.01 -14.89
C SER A 121 -7.62 12.25 -16.22
N LYS A 122 -8.64 12.28 -17.09
CA LYS A 122 -8.76 11.39 -18.26
C LYS A 122 -8.65 9.91 -17.86
N GLY A 123 -9.11 9.59 -16.65
CA GLY A 123 -9.07 8.26 -16.03
C GLY A 123 -7.67 7.73 -15.75
N LYS A 124 -6.68 8.61 -15.57
CA LYS A 124 -5.30 8.24 -15.25
C LYS A 124 -4.89 8.79 -13.89
N PHE A 125 -4.26 7.96 -13.09
CA PHE A 125 -3.53 8.44 -11.91
C PHE A 125 -2.18 7.75 -11.84
N SER A 126 -1.24 8.38 -11.15
CA SER A 126 0.08 7.81 -10.94
C SER A 126 0.58 8.08 -9.54
N TYR A 127 1.52 7.26 -9.09
CA TYR A 127 2.25 7.47 -7.85
C TYR A 127 3.70 6.97 -8.02
N CYS A 128 4.58 7.49 -7.17
CA CYS A 128 5.98 7.09 -7.10
C CYS A 128 6.35 6.96 -5.63
N LEU A 129 6.75 5.77 -5.20
CA LEU A 129 7.07 5.52 -3.79
C LEU A 129 8.57 5.68 -3.57
N PRO A 130 9.04 6.63 -2.75
CA PRO A 130 10.44 6.65 -2.36
C PRO A 130 10.74 5.47 -1.44
N VAL A 131 12.00 5.02 -1.44
CA VAL A 131 12.50 4.12 -0.40
C VAL A 131 12.28 4.76 0.97
N VAL A 132 11.62 4.03 1.87
CA VAL A 132 11.29 4.55 3.21
C VAL A 132 12.57 4.68 4.02
N SER A 133 12.85 5.90 4.48
CA SER A 133 14.01 6.23 5.31
C SER A 133 13.64 7.28 6.35
N LYS A 134 14.55 7.56 7.29
CA LYS A 134 14.37 8.67 8.26
C LYS A 134 14.19 10.05 7.59
N LYS A 135 14.59 10.19 6.32
CA LYS A 135 14.46 11.44 5.55
C LYS A 135 13.16 11.51 4.76
N THR A 136 12.42 10.40 4.65
CA THR A 136 11.17 10.34 3.89
C THR A 136 10.10 11.15 4.62
N PRO A 137 9.49 12.16 3.98
CA PRO A 137 8.45 12.96 4.61
C PRO A 137 7.28 12.09 5.11
N SER A 138 6.71 12.45 6.26
CA SER A 138 5.50 11.79 6.74
C SER A 138 4.34 12.05 5.78
N THR A 139 3.79 10.99 5.20
CA THR A 139 2.57 11.05 4.38
C THR A 139 1.34 10.65 5.20
N TYR A 140 0.21 11.31 4.93
CA TYR A 140 -1.09 10.90 5.46
C TYR A 140 -1.65 9.65 4.75
N LEU A 141 -1.09 9.35 3.57
CA LEU A 141 -1.54 8.24 2.74
C LEU A 141 -0.62 7.04 2.95
N ARG A 142 -1.19 5.96 3.46
CA ARG A 142 -0.52 4.65 3.48
C ARG A 142 -1.03 3.80 2.32
N PHE A 143 -0.12 3.14 1.63
CA PHE A 143 -0.46 2.11 0.65
C PHE A 143 -0.72 0.79 1.39
N GLY A 144 -1.43 -0.14 0.76
CA GLY A 144 -1.89 -1.41 1.35
C GLY A 144 -0.78 -2.31 1.90
N THR A 145 -0.73 -3.57 1.47
CA THR A 145 0.27 -4.49 2.01
C THR A 145 1.71 -4.02 1.71
N PRO A 146 2.63 -3.99 2.70
CA PRO A 146 3.98 -3.49 2.48
C PRO A 146 4.80 -4.47 1.63
N TYR A 147 4.83 -5.75 2.03
CA TYR A 147 5.61 -6.78 1.37
C TYR A 147 4.75 -7.54 0.37
N SER A 148 5.36 -7.91 -0.76
CA SER A 148 4.66 -8.72 -1.76
C SER A 148 4.29 -10.08 -1.19
N ARG A 149 3.06 -10.49 -1.48
CA ARG A 149 2.56 -11.84 -1.24
C ARG A 149 2.78 -12.64 -2.51
N ILE A 150 3.43 -13.79 -2.44
CA ILE A 150 3.75 -14.59 -3.62
C ILE A 150 3.17 -15.98 -3.44
N ILE A 151 2.45 -16.48 -4.45
CA ILE A 151 1.88 -17.84 -4.40
C ILE A 151 2.95 -18.88 -4.07
N SER A 152 2.53 -19.87 -3.29
CA SER A 152 3.42 -20.84 -2.66
C SER A 152 4.44 -21.49 -3.60
N PRO A 153 4.06 -22.01 -4.79
CA PRO A 153 5.03 -22.64 -5.70
C PRO A 153 6.11 -21.67 -6.20
N ALA A 154 5.73 -20.43 -6.55
CA ALA A 154 6.67 -19.43 -7.05
C ALA A 154 7.60 -18.92 -5.94
N PHE A 155 7.07 -18.74 -4.73
CA PHE A 155 7.86 -18.34 -3.57
C PHE A 155 8.92 -19.40 -3.22
N ASP A 156 8.55 -20.68 -3.26
CA ASP A 156 9.46 -21.78 -2.95
C ASP A 156 10.63 -21.86 -3.95
N ILE A 157 10.37 -21.66 -5.25
CA ILE A 157 11.42 -21.59 -6.28
C ILE A 157 12.33 -20.37 -6.05
N LEU A 158 11.75 -19.19 -5.84
CA LEU A 158 12.51 -17.97 -5.58
C LEU A 158 13.41 -18.13 -4.35
N LYS A 159 12.86 -18.66 -3.26
CA LYS A 159 13.60 -18.93 -2.03
C LYS A 159 14.78 -19.86 -2.28
N LEU A 160 14.56 -20.96 -2.99
CA LEU A 160 15.60 -21.94 -3.30
C LEU A 160 16.75 -21.34 -4.12
N GLU A 161 16.45 -20.55 -5.15
CA GLU A 161 17.49 -19.92 -5.97
C GLU A 161 18.26 -18.83 -5.19
N LEU A 162 17.59 -18.07 -4.32
CA LEU A 162 18.26 -17.14 -3.43
C LEU A 162 19.13 -17.85 -2.39
N GLU A 163 18.67 -18.96 -1.80
CA GLU A 163 19.47 -19.77 -0.88
C GLU A 163 20.75 -20.28 -1.56
N LYS A 164 20.65 -20.72 -2.82
CA LYS A 164 21.78 -21.16 -3.66
C LYS A 164 22.71 -20.01 -4.08
N TYR A 165 22.17 -18.81 -4.30
CA TYR A 165 22.99 -17.62 -4.55
C TYR A 165 23.80 -17.27 -3.30
N PHE A 166 23.15 -17.19 -2.14
CA PHE A 166 23.79 -16.78 -0.89
C PHE A 166 24.74 -17.84 -0.30
N SER A 167 24.58 -19.12 -0.64
CA SER A 167 25.49 -20.19 -0.17
C SER A 167 26.94 -20.01 -0.65
N ARG A 168 27.18 -19.16 -1.65
CA ARG A 168 28.52 -18.83 -2.17
C ARG A 168 29.29 -17.88 -1.24
N PHE A 169 28.60 -17.17 -0.36
CA PHE A 169 29.19 -16.19 0.55
C PHE A 169 29.48 -16.84 1.91
N LYS A 170 30.75 -17.12 2.19
CA LYS A 170 31.18 -17.81 3.42
C LYS A 170 30.92 -17.02 4.71
N ASN A 171 30.68 -15.71 4.59
CA ASN A 171 30.44 -14.77 5.69
C ASN A 171 28.96 -14.49 5.97
N LEU A 172 28.03 -15.13 5.25
CA LEU A 172 26.60 -15.02 5.49
C LEU A 172 26.09 -16.23 6.27
N LYS A 173 25.30 -15.96 7.31
CA LYS A 173 24.65 -17.00 8.10
C LYS A 173 23.14 -16.80 8.06
N ARG A 174 22.38 -17.87 7.83
CA ARG A 174 20.92 -17.82 7.92
C ARG A 174 20.50 -17.54 9.36
N THR A 175 19.58 -16.61 9.54
CA THR A 175 19.11 -16.15 10.85
C THR A 175 17.59 -16.01 10.85
N LYS A 176 17.00 -15.86 12.05
CA LYS A 176 15.59 -15.48 12.19
C LYS A 176 15.51 -13.97 12.46
N ALA A 177 14.50 -13.33 11.87
CA ALA A 177 14.21 -11.93 12.10
C ALA A 177 12.83 -11.76 12.75
N ASP A 178 12.70 -10.74 13.58
CA ASP A 178 11.43 -10.37 14.24
C ASP A 178 10.43 -9.71 13.29
N LEU A 179 10.73 -9.67 11.99
CA LEU A 179 9.87 -9.13 10.93
C LEU A 179 8.87 -10.15 10.36
N GLY A 180 8.96 -11.43 10.76
CA GLY A 180 8.11 -12.50 10.21
C GLY A 180 8.44 -12.87 8.76
N LEU A 181 9.61 -12.45 8.25
CA LEU A 181 10.13 -12.81 6.93
C LEU A 181 10.89 -14.15 7.00
N ASP A 182 10.70 -15.00 5.99
CA ASP A 182 11.17 -16.40 6.01
C ASP A 182 12.67 -16.55 5.66
N LEU A 183 13.15 -15.75 4.71
CA LEU A 183 14.52 -15.83 4.21
C LEU A 183 15.33 -14.62 4.68
N CYS A 184 16.12 -14.81 5.74
CA CYS A 184 16.96 -13.78 6.33
C CYS A 184 18.40 -14.25 6.57
N TYR A 185 19.35 -13.34 6.40
CA TYR A 185 20.77 -13.58 6.59
C TYR A 185 21.42 -12.47 7.43
N GLU A 186 22.38 -12.86 8.25
CA GLU A 186 23.28 -11.94 8.96
C GLU A 186 24.70 -12.08 8.42
N GLY A 187 25.35 -10.94 8.20
CA GLY A 187 26.73 -10.86 7.76
C GLY A 187 27.68 -10.43 8.88
N ILE A 188 28.97 -10.72 8.71
CA ILE A 188 30.02 -10.31 9.67
C ILE A 188 30.28 -8.79 9.63
N LYS A 189 29.97 -8.14 8.51
CA LYS A 189 30.12 -6.70 8.32
C LYS A 189 28.82 -6.15 7.74
N PRO A 190 28.45 -4.89 8.08
CA PRO A 190 27.35 -4.23 7.40
C PRO A 190 27.76 -3.95 5.95
N GLU A 191 27.11 -4.62 5.00
CA GLU A 191 27.31 -4.44 3.56
C GLU A 191 26.16 -3.64 2.94
N GLY A 192 25.08 -3.38 3.68
CA GLY A 192 23.89 -2.73 3.18
C GLY A 192 23.25 -3.56 2.06
N PHE A 193 23.08 -2.94 0.90
CA PHE A 193 22.53 -3.57 -0.31
C PHE A 193 23.61 -4.08 -1.28
N ASN A 194 24.90 -3.96 -0.93
CA ASN A 194 25.97 -4.46 -1.79
C ASN A 194 25.87 -5.99 -1.92
N ASN A 195 26.17 -6.51 -3.12
CA ASN A 195 26.12 -7.95 -3.44
C ASN A 195 24.73 -8.60 -3.29
N LEU A 196 23.66 -7.82 -3.12
CA LEU A 196 22.30 -8.31 -3.19
C LEU A 196 21.81 -8.27 -4.64
N PRO A 197 21.12 -9.32 -5.14
CA PRO A 197 20.71 -9.40 -6.53
C PRO A 197 19.49 -8.51 -6.82
N ASP A 198 19.42 -8.00 -8.05
CA ASP A 198 18.16 -7.50 -8.62
C ASP A 198 17.17 -8.66 -8.79
N LEU A 199 15.87 -8.35 -8.83
CA LEU A 199 14.81 -9.31 -9.13
C LEU A 199 13.89 -8.74 -10.20
N THR A 200 13.57 -9.53 -11.22
CA THR A 200 12.67 -9.12 -12.30
C THR A 200 11.40 -9.96 -12.29
N PHE A 201 10.23 -9.33 -12.29
CA PHE A 201 9.00 -10.00 -12.68
C PHE A 201 8.75 -9.81 -14.17
N HIS A 202 8.72 -10.91 -14.92
CA HIS A 202 8.33 -10.93 -16.32
C HIS A 202 6.79 -10.94 -16.41
N LEU A 203 6.19 -9.77 -16.64
CA LEU A 203 4.74 -9.61 -16.71
C LEU A 203 4.24 -9.78 -18.15
N GLY A 204 2.94 -10.06 -18.30
CA GLY A 204 2.31 -10.18 -19.61
C GLY A 204 2.30 -8.85 -20.37
N GLY A 205 2.88 -8.83 -21.57
CA GLY A 205 2.93 -7.67 -22.45
C GLY A 205 4.27 -7.57 -23.21
N SER A 206 4.34 -6.70 -24.21
CA SER A 206 5.60 -6.37 -24.86
C SER A 206 6.46 -5.49 -23.93
N GLN A 207 7.68 -5.94 -23.61
CA GLN A 207 8.62 -5.18 -22.76
C GLN A 207 8.07 -4.88 -21.35
N ALA A 208 7.42 -5.86 -20.74
CA ALA A 208 6.77 -5.75 -19.43
C ALA A 208 7.62 -6.40 -18.32
N ASP A 209 8.91 -6.09 -18.30
CA ASP A 209 9.81 -6.52 -17.22
C ASP A 209 9.77 -5.51 -16.07
N PHE A 210 9.25 -5.95 -14.93
CA PHE A 210 9.25 -5.16 -13.70
C PHE A 210 10.55 -5.44 -12.92
N VAL A 211 11.58 -4.62 -13.20
CA VAL A 211 12.92 -4.78 -12.62
C VAL A 211 13.03 -4.05 -11.29
N MET A 212 13.24 -4.82 -10.21
CA MET A 212 13.44 -4.34 -8.85
C MET A 212 14.92 -4.37 -8.47
N LYS A 213 15.41 -3.21 -8.00
CA LYS A 213 16.73 -3.06 -7.37
C LYS A 213 16.71 -3.63 -5.95
N PRO A 214 17.87 -3.91 -5.33
CA PRO A 214 17.90 -4.65 -4.07
C PRO A 214 17.14 -3.95 -2.93
N GLU A 215 17.03 -2.63 -2.95
CA GLU A 215 16.26 -1.83 -2.00
C GLU A 215 14.75 -2.14 -2.05
N ALA A 216 14.24 -2.57 -3.21
CA ALA A 216 12.85 -2.98 -3.41
C ALA A 216 12.65 -4.49 -3.22
N VAL A 217 13.72 -5.29 -3.22
CA VAL A 217 13.67 -6.75 -3.05
C VAL A 217 13.90 -7.17 -1.60
N PHE A 218 14.79 -6.47 -0.89
CA PHE A 218 15.24 -6.83 0.44
C PHE A 218 14.93 -5.73 1.46
N GLU A 219 14.71 -6.15 2.70
CA GLU A 219 14.69 -5.27 3.87
C GLU A 219 16.03 -5.41 4.58
N VAL A 220 16.78 -4.32 4.72
CA VAL A 220 18.06 -4.31 5.43
C VAL A 220 17.87 -3.58 6.77
N VAL A 221 18.13 -4.30 7.86
CA VAL A 221 17.84 -3.81 9.22
C VAL A 221 19.11 -3.74 10.07
N PRO A 222 19.46 -2.55 10.56
CA PRO A 222 20.53 -2.38 11.53
C PRO A 222 20.20 -3.00 12.89
N ARG A 223 21.18 -3.67 13.51
CA ARG A 223 21.17 -4.14 14.91
C ARG A 223 22.25 -3.41 15.73
N PRO A 224 21.99 -2.16 16.14
CA PRO A 224 23.00 -1.33 16.80
C PRO A 224 23.40 -1.85 18.19
N SER A 225 22.58 -2.70 18.83
CA SER A 225 22.82 -3.29 20.15
C SER A 225 23.70 -4.55 20.14
N LEU A 226 24.11 -5.07 18.97
CA LEU A 226 24.91 -6.29 18.84
C LEU A 226 26.41 -6.02 18.62
N PRO A 227 27.30 -7.00 18.91
CA PRO A 227 28.73 -6.90 18.63
C PRO A 227 29.04 -6.50 17.18
N ILE A 228 30.21 -5.91 16.93
CA ILE A 228 30.63 -5.37 15.61
C ILE A 228 30.38 -6.36 14.46
N LYS A 229 30.50 -7.67 14.71
CA LYS A 229 30.32 -8.75 13.74
C LYS A 229 28.87 -9.09 13.39
N SER A 230 27.87 -8.42 13.97
CA SER A 230 26.43 -8.77 13.80
C SER A 230 25.54 -7.54 13.78
N ARG A 231 26.04 -6.43 13.20
CA ARG A 231 25.37 -5.12 13.23
C ARG A 231 24.26 -4.95 12.19
N GLU A 232 24.04 -5.90 11.29
CA GLU A 232 23.03 -5.80 10.24
C GLU A 232 22.57 -7.20 9.83
N TYR A 233 21.28 -7.33 9.56
CA TYR A 233 20.73 -8.47 8.85
C TYR A 233 19.87 -7.95 7.70
N PHE A 234 19.69 -8.78 6.68
CA PHE A 234 18.75 -8.50 5.62
C PHE A 234 17.81 -9.68 5.42
N CYS A 235 16.61 -9.39 4.91
CA CYS A 235 15.58 -10.37 4.63
C CYS A 235 14.99 -10.15 3.24
N LEU A 236 14.57 -11.22 2.58
CA LEU A 236 13.69 -11.11 1.41
C LEU A 236 12.38 -10.45 1.83
N ALA A 237 12.05 -9.30 1.24
CA ALA A 237 10.88 -8.49 1.59
C ALA A 237 9.61 -9.00 0.87
N MET A 238 9.42 -10.32 0.84
CA MET A 238 8.28 -11.00 0.24
C MET A 238 7.85 -12.15 1.16
N VAL A 239 6.55 -12.45 1.17
CA VAL A 239 5.97 -13.50 2.01
C VAL A 239 5.20 -14.51 1.16
N LYS A 240 5.17 -15.75 1.64
CA LYS A 240 4.44 -16.85 1.03
C LYS A 240 2.94 -16.69 1.19
N ASP A 241 2.18 -16.91 0.13
CA ASP A 241 0.73 -16.89 0.09
C ASP A 241 0.17 -18.20 -0.50
N LYS A 242 -1.02 -18.62 -0.05
CA LYS A 242 -1.65 -19.87 -0.51
C LYS A 242 -2.64 -19.64 -1.65
N LYS A 243 -3.14 -18.43 -1.83
CA LYS A 243 -4.25 -18.09 -2.72
C LYS A 243 -3.79 -17.31 -3.94
N MET A 244 -3.07 -16.21 -3.73
CA MET A 244 -2.77 -15.26 -4.82
C MET A 244 -1.45 -14.51 -4.61
N SER A 245 -0.94 -13.94 -5.71
CA SER A 245 0.20 -13.03 -5.66
C SER A 245 -0.27 -11.58 -5.63
N ILE A 246 0.29 -10.77 -4.74
CA ILE A 246 0.04 -9.33 -4.61
C ILE A 246 1.39 -8.61 -4.59
N LEU A 247 1.56 -7.64 -5.49
CA LEU A 247 2.74 -6.78 -5.50
C LEU A 247 2.61 -5.73 -4.38
N GLY A 248 3.40 -5.86 -3.33
CA GLY A 248 3.40 -4.97 -2.18
C GLY A 248 3.99 -3.59 -2.48
N SER A 249 3.72 -2.61 -1.62
CA SER A 249 4.21 -1.25 -1.80
C SER A 249 5.74 -1.11 -1.69
N HIS A 250 6.42 -1.99 -0.94
CA HIS A 250 7.89 -2.04 -0.84
C HIS A 250 8.54 -2.32 -2.20
N GLN A 251 7.98 -3.28 -2.95
CA GLN A 251 8.46 -3.64 -4.29
C GLN A 251 8.16 -2.58 -5.35
N GLN A 252 7.22 -1.67 -5.07
CA GLN A 252 6.86 -0.56 -5.97
C GLN A 252 7.70 0.70 -5.70
N THR A 253 8.69 0.63 -4.80
CA THR A 253 9.59 1.76 -4.55
C THR A 253 10.50 2.05 -5.75
N ASN A 254 10.80 3.33 -5.97
CA ASN A 254 11.56 3.83 -7.11
C ASN A 254 11.00 3.40 -8.48
N GLN A 255 9.67 3.24 -8.54
CA GLN A 255 8.93 2.98 -9.76
C GLN A 255 7.81 4.01 -9.86
N ARG A 256 7.68 4.66 -11.02
CA ARG A 256 6.47 5.40 -11.36
C ARG A 256 5.45 4.38 -11.82
N ILE A 257 4.36 4.24 -11.07
CA ILE A 257 3.23 3.37 -11.44
C ILE A 257 2.11 4.26 -11.98
N ILE A 258 1.60 3.95 -13.18
CA ILE A 258 0.51 4.69 -13.82
C ILE A 258 -0.64 3.73 -14.10
N HIS A 259 -1.79 4.02 -13.49
CA HIS A 259 -3.03 3.33 -13.76
C HIS A 259 -3.80 4.09 -14.84
N ASP A 260 -4.02 3.45 -15.99
CA ASP A 260 -4.92 3.92 -17.03
C ASP A 260 -6.23 3.12 -16.94
N THR A 261 -7.14 3.61 -16.12
CA THR A 261 -8.40 2.93 -15.79
C THR A 261 -9.40 2.91 -16.96
N MET A 262 -9.21 3.78 -17.96
CA MET A 262 -10.05 3.81 -19.16
C MET A 262 -9.62 2.73 -20.15
N ASN A 263 -8.32 2.60 -20.37
CA ASN A 263 -7.77 1.61 -21.30
C ASN A 263 -7.44 0.27 -20.64
N LYS A 264 -7.69 0.12 -19.32
CA LYS A 264 -7.38 -1.08 -18.53
C LYS A 264 -5.90 -1.48 -18.65
N ARG A 265 -5.01 -0.48 -18.54
CA ARG A 265 -3.55 -0.66 -18.64
C ARG A 265 -2.86 -0.21 -17.36
N LEU A 266 -1.83 -0.96 -16.99
CA LEU A 266 -0.85 -0.56 -15.99
C LEU A 266 0.46 -0.29 -16.71
N LEU A 267 1.01 0.91 -16.51
CA LEU A 267 2.32 1.29 -17.03
C LEU A 267 3.25 1.50 -15.84
N TYR A 268 4.51 1.15 -16.01
CA TYR A 268 5.52 1.36 -14.99
C TYR A 268 6.90 1.56 -15.61
N TYR A 269 7.73 2.34 -14.93
CA TYR A 269 9.12 2.52 -15.26
C TYR A 269 9.91 2.98 -14.03
N GLN A 270 11.22 2.73 -14.03
CA GLN A 270 12.11 3.15 -12.93
C GLN A 270 12.20 4.68 -12.87
N GLU A 271 12.02 5.24 -11.67
CA GLU A 271 12.11 6.67 -11.42
C GLU A 271 12.64 6.91 -10.00
N ASP A 272 13.50 7.90 -9.83
CA ASP A 272 13.95 8.34 -8.50
C ASP A 272 12.81 9.13 -7.82
N CYS A 273 11.94 8.41 -7.12
CA CYS A 273 10.79 8.97 -6.43
C CYS A 273 11.17 9.90 -5.27
N SER A 274 12.44 9.98 -4.87
CA SER A 274 12.90 10.97 -3.88
C SER A 274 13.01 12.38 -4.46
N LYS A 275 13.23 12.48 -5.78
CA LYS A 275 13.31 13.75 -6.51
C LYS A 275 11.97 14.13 -7.14
N ASN A 276 11.14 13.14 -7.46
CA ASN A 276 9.82 13.32 -8.06
C ASN A 276 8.72 12.58 -7.26
N PRO A 277 8.49 12.97 -5.99
CA PRO A 277 7.50 12.31 -5.12
C PRO A 277 6.06 12.47 -5.63
#